data_AF-A0A0J1A2Y6-F1
#
_entry.id   AF-A0A0J1A2Y6-F1
#
_cell.length_a   1.000
_cell.length_b   1.000
_cell.length_c   1.000
_cell.angle_alpha   90.00
_cell.angle_beta   90.00
_cell.angle_gamma   90.00
#
_symmetry.space_group_name_H-M   'P 1'
#
loop_
_entity.id
_entity.type
_entity.pdbx_description
1 polymer ?
#
loop_
_entity_poly.entity_id
_entity_poly.type
_entity_poly.pdbx_seq_one_letter_code
_entity_poly.pdbx_strand_id
1 'polypeptide(L)'
;MKSEFIHTLKSIDQSKNIYEIFHDFVFCSAAALRNSIGHRYQNLFNHNIENEYLQRINRYDVSGRLKIKKLFYLLVDLCEAKGEPYDVLGSIYMELEIGNDHIGQYFTPSEVSNLCAQVVDRP
;
A
#
# COMPACT_ATOMS: atom_id res chain seq x y z
N MET A 1 -3.92 -2.68 14.76
CA MET A 1 -3.58 -1.81 13.61
C MET A 1 -3.55 -2.58 12.29
N LYS A 2 -2.70 -3.60 12.10
CA LYS A 2 -2.67 -4.37 10.84
C LYS A 2 -4.00 -5.08 10.52
N SER A 3 -4.61 -5.73 11.51
CA SER A 3 -5.95 -6.34 11.37
C SER A 3 -7.03 -5.31 11.01
N GLU A 4 -6.97 -4.12 11.60
CA GLU A 4 -7.86 -3.00 11.29
C GLU A 4 -7.66 -2.47 9.87
N PHE A 5 -6.41 -2.40 9.41
CA PHE A 5 -6.07 -2.04 8.03
C PHE A 5 -6.75 -3.01 7.05
N ILE A 6 -6.54 -4.32 7.26
CA ILE A 6 -7.10 -5.37 6.39
C ILE A 6 -8.62 -5.35 6.40
N HIS A 7 -9.24 -5.24 7.58
CA HIS A 7 -10.69 -5.13 7.71
C HIS A 7 -11.23 -3.89 6.98
N THR A 8 -10.57 -2.73 7.15
CA THR A 8 -10.97 -1.48 6.50
C THR A 8 -10.88 -1.63 4.98
N LEU A 9 -9.78 -2.19 4.46
CA LEU A 9 -9.55 -2.44 3.03
C LEU A 9 -10.65 -3.33 2.44
N LYS A 10 -10.93 -4.49 3.07
CA LYS A 10 -11.99 -5.41 2.64
C LYS A 10 -13.39 -4.79 2.65
N SER A 11 -13.60 -3.75 3.46
CA SER A 11 -14.88 -3.05 3.55
C SER A 11 -15.04 -1.88 2.57
N ILE A 12 -14.02 -1.51 1.80
CA ILE A 12 -14.06 -0.33 0.92
C ILE A 12 -15.17 -0.45 -0.12
N ASP A 13 -15.16 -1.55 -0.87
CA ASP A 13 -16.14 -1.84 -1.90
C ASP A 13 -16.17 -3.34 -2.14
N GLN A 14 -17.25 -3.99 -1.72
CA GLN A 14 -17.38 -5.45 -1.79
C GLN A 14 -17.63 -5.96 -3.23
N SER A 15 -17.90 -5.06 -4.18
CA SER A 15 -18.12 -5.39 -5.58
C SER A 15 -16.83 -5.47 -6.41
N LYS A 16 -15.71 -4.95 -5.89
CA LYS A 16 -14.42 -4.91 -6.58
C LYS A 16 -13.48 -6.01 -6.10
N ASN A 17 -12.52 -6.37 -6.94
CA ASN A 17 -11.45 -7.27 -6.55
C ASN A 17 -10.56 -6.59 -5.48
N ILE A 18 -10.24 -7.30 -4.40
CA ILE A 18 -9.44 -6.76 -3.30
C ILE A 18 -8.03 -6.32 -3.75
N TYR A 19 -7.47 -6.98 -4.78
CA TYR A 19 -6.22 -6.55 -5.44
C TYR A 19 -6.35 -5.15 -6.05
N GLU A 20 -7.44 -4.89 -6.77
CA GLU A 20 -7.67 -3.60 -7.41
C GLU A 20 -7.77 -2.50 -6.34
N ILE A 21 -8.49 -2.77 -5.25
CA ILE A 21 -8.63 -1.85 -4.12
C ILE A 21 -7.27 -1.59 -3.46
N PHE A 22 -6.48 -2.62 -3.21
CA PHE A 22 -5.14 -2.50 -2.65
C PHE A 22 -4.21 -1.69 -3.56
N HIS A 23 -4.18 -2.03 -4.85
CA HIS A 23 -3.36 -1.35 -5.86
C HIS A 23 -3.75 0.12 -6.01
N ASP A 24 -5.05 0.43 -6.02
CA ASP A 24 -5.55 1.81 -6.05
C ASP A 24 -5.19 2.57 -4.78
N PHE A 25 -5.32 1.95 -3.61
CA PHE A 25 -4.88 2.54 -2.35
C PHE A 25 -3.40 2.91 -2.38
N VAL A 26 -2.53 1.98 -2.80
CA VAL A 26 -1.08 2.22 -2.88
C VAL A 26 -0.77 3.34 -3.86
N PHE A 27 -1.38 3.31 -5.06
CA PHE A 27 -1.19 4.37 -6.06
C PHE A 27 -1.65 5.72 -5.54
N CYS A 28 -2.86 5.78 -4.96
CA CYS A 28 -3.43 7.02 -4.45
C CYS A 28 -2.59 7.62 -3.33
N SER A 29 -2.06 6.77 -2.46
CA SER A 29 -1.15 7.16 -1.37
C SER A 29 0.15 7.75 -1.91
N ALA A 30 0.77 7.09 -2.88
CA ALA A 30 2.01 7.57 -3.52
C ALA A 30 1.80 8.88 -4.27
N ALA A 31 0.72 9.00 -5.04
CA ALA A 31 0.37 10.23 -5.77
C ALA A 31 0.11 11.40 -4.80
N ALA A 32 -0.67 11.19 -3.74
CA ALA A 32 -0.94 12.19 -2.73
C ALA A 32 0.35 12.65 -2.02
N LEU A 33 1.23 11.70 -1.64
CA LEU A 33 2.51 12.02 -1.04
C LEU A 33 3.40 12.83 -1.99
N ARG A 34 3.48 12.44 -3.26
CA ARG A 34 4.21 13.17 -4.30
C ARG A 34 3.68 14.58 -4.50
N ASN A 35 2.37 14.77 -4.51
CA ASN A 35 1.77 16.08 -4.66
C ASN A 35 2.05 16.98 -3.46
N SER A 36 2.11 16.41 -2.24
CA SER A 36 2.43 17.18 -1.03
C SER A 36 3.84 17.80 -1.07
N ILE A 37 4.80 17.15 -1.76
CA ILE A 37 6.15 17.67 -1.95
C ILE A 37 6.30 18.52 -3.22
N GLY A 38 5.44 18.31 -4.23
CA GLY A 38 5.52 18.99 -5.53
C GLY A 38 5.40 20.52 -5.44
N HIS A 39 4.70 21.06 -4.45
CA HIS A 39 4.66 22.51 -4.22
C HIS A 39 6.02 23.12 -3.87
N ARG A 40 6.92 22.35 -3.23
CA ARG A 40 8.28 22.79 -2.89
C ARG A 40 9.25 22.68 -4.06
N TYR A 41 8.92 21.84 -5.05
CA TYR A 41 9.74 21.57 -6.21
C TYR A 41 8.84 21.53 -7.46
N GLN A 42 8.63 22.67 -8.13
CA GLN A 42 7.66 22.81 -9.24
C GLN A 42 7.79 21.74 -10.34
N ASN A 43 8.99 21.19 -10.55
CA ASN A 43 9.24 20.13 -11.54
C ASN A 43 8.75 18.74 -11.12
N LEU A 44 8.29 18.57 -9.87
CA LEU A 44 7.77 17.34 -9.30
C LEU A 44 6.25 17.24 -9.39
N PHE A 45 5.53 18.19 -9.98
CA PHE A 45 4.12 17.96 -10.33
C PHE A 45 4.01 17.27 -11.70
N ASN A 46 3.13 16.27 -11.84
CA ASN A 46 2.97 15.53 -13.09
C ASN A 46 1.48 15.29 -13.32
N HIS A 47 0.95 15.91 -14.37
CA HIS A 47 -0.45 15.87 -14.73
C HIS A 47 -0.94 14.45 -15.04
N ASN A 48 -0.10 13.56 -15.57
CA ASN A 48 -0.51 12.19 -15.84
C ASN A 48 -0.78 11.42 -14.54
N ILE A 49 0.07 11.60 -13.53
CA ILE A 49 -0.11 10.98 -12.20
C ILE A 49 -1.35 11.56 -11.51
N GLU A 50 -1.57 12.87 -11.58
CA GLU A 50 -2.76 13.50 -11.00
C GLU A 50 -4.05 13.03 -11.68
N ASN A 51 -4.06 12.96 -13.02
CA ASN A 51 -5.20 12.47 -13.76
C ASN A 51 -5.51 11.02 -13.42
N GLU A 52 -4.50 10.17 -13.29
CA GLU A 52 -4.68 8.77 -12.89
C GLU A 52 -5.16 8.65 -11.44
N TYR A 53 -4.66 9.48 -10.52
CA TYR A 53 -5.17 9.58 -9.15
C TYR A 53 -6.67 9.91 -9.16
N LEU A 54 -7.07 10.95 -9.89
CA LEU A 54 -8.46 11.37 -10.01
C LEU A 54 -9.34 10.29 -10.65
N GLN A 55 -8.85 9.60 -11.67
CA GLN A 55 -9.56 8.47 -12.29
C GLN A 55 -9.78 7.32 -11.29
N ARG A 56 -8.76 6.95 -10.51
CA ARG A 56 -8.84 5.87 -9.53
C ARG A 56 -9.74 6.21 -8.35
N ILE A 57 -9.50 7.36 -7.70
CA ILE A 57 -10.23 7.75 -6.48
C ILE A 57 -11.72 8.01 -6.76
N ASN A 58 -12.07 8.46 -7.97
CA ASN A 58 -13.46 8.73 -8.33
C ASN A 58 -14.29 7.47 -8.60
N ARG A 59 -13.68 6.29 -8.74
CA ARG A 59 -14.41 5.00 -8.82
C ARG A 59 -15.05 4.57 -7.49
N TYR A 60 -14.69 5.24 -6.39
CA TYR A 60 -15.22 4.97 -5.06
C TYR A 60 -16.24 6.03 -4.68
N ASP A 61 -17.27 5.61 -3.94
CA ASP A 61 -18.24 6.50 -3.33
C ASP A 61 -17.63 7.31 -2.17
N VAL A 62 -18.41 8.18 -1.54
CA VAL A 62 -17.93 9.03 -0.44
C VAL A 62 -17.39 8.19 0.71
N SER A 63 -18.08 7.10 1.07
CA SER A 63 -17.66 6.16 2.13
C SER A 63 -16.34 5.47 1.79
N GLY A 64 -16.20 4.96 0.57
CA GLY A 64 -14.98 4.31 0.09
C GLY A 64 -13.78 5.26 0.07
N ARG A 65 -13.97 6.51 -0.38
CA ARG A 65 -12.91 7.53 -0.33
C ARG A 65 -12.47 7.85 1.10
N LEU A 66 -13.40 7.91 2.05
CA LEU A 66 -13.06 8.11 3.47
C LEU A 66 -12.27 6.94 4.03
N LYS A 67 -12.61 5.70 3.66
CA LYS A 67 -11.86 4.50 4.05
C LYS A 67 -10.46 4.48 3.44
N ILE A 68 -10.29 4.88 2.17
CA ILE A 68 -8.96 5.02 1.56
C ILE A 68 -8.09 6.02 2.33
N LYS A 69 -8.65 7.16 2.74
CA LYS A 69 -7.93 8.11 3.61
C LYS A 69 -7.57 7.50 4.96
N LYS A 70 -8.49 6.76 5.58
CA LYS A 70 -8.24 6.03 6.83
C LYS A 70 -7.11 5.01 6.68
N LEU A 71 -7.04 4.28 5.56
CA LEU A 71 -5.94 3.35 5.30
C LEU A 71 -4.60 4.06 5.22
N PHE A 72 -4.54 5.28 4.66
CA PHE A 72 -3.30 6.03 4.60
C PHE A 72 -2.80 6.40 6.00
N TYR A 73 -3.70 6.84 6.88
CA TYR A 73 -3.40 7.06 8.29
C TYR A 73 -2.87 5.77 8.97
N LEU A 74 -3.58 4.65 8.80
CA LEU A 74 -3.14 3.37 9.38
C LEU A 74 -1.80 2.89 8.83
N LEU A 75 -1.48 3.19 7.56
CA LEU A 75 -0.19 2.88 6.95
C LEU A 75 0.93 3.65 7.63
N VAL A 76 0.74 4.94 7.90
CA VAL A 76 1.72 5.76 8.62
C VAL A 76 1.97 5.20 10.03
N ASP A 77 0.91 4.94 10.79
CA ASP A 77 1.03 4.34 12.13
C ASP A 77 1.77 2.99 12.10
N LEU A 78 1.50 2.16 11.09
CA LEU A 78 2.19 0.88 10.92
C LEU A 78 3.68 1.08 10.59
N CYS A 79 4.03 1.98 9.68
CA CYS A 79 5.42 2.28 9.35
C CYS A 79 6.22 2.76 10.57
N GLU A 80 5.61 3.50 11.48
CA GLU A 80 6.28 4.03 12.68
C GLU A 80 6.33 3.02 13.84
N ALA A 81 5.45 2.01 13.85
CA ALA A 81 5.22 1.12 14.99
C ALA A 81 6.46 0.36 15.50
N LYS A 82 7.41 0.00 14.62
CA LYS A 82 8.61 -0.76 14.99
C LYS A 82 9.83 0.10 15.32
N GLY A 83 9.79 1.41 15.03
CA GLY A 83 10.95 2.29 15.16
C GLY A 83 12.11 1.97 14.20
N GLU A 84 11.95 0.97 13.32
CA GLU A 84 12.89 0.59 12.27
C GLU A 84 12.13 0.41 10.93
N PRO A 85 12.75 0.69 9.78
CA PRO A 85 12.14 0.43 8.48
C PRO A 85 11.84 -1.05 8.29
N TYR A 86 10.62 -1.38 7.91
CA TYR A 86 10.23 -2.74 7.53
C TYR A 86 9.16 -2.72 6.45
N ASP A 87 8.99 -3.84 5.75
CA ASP A 87 8.04 -3.94 4.64
C ASP A 87 6.59 -4.15 5.11
N VAL A 88 5.93 -3.06 5.47
CA VAL A 88 4.52 -3.04 5.88
C VAL A 88 3.61 -3.52 4.75
N LEU A 89 3.78 -2.97 3.55
CA LEU A 89 2.88 -3.23 2.41
C LEU A 89 3.03 -4.66 1.89
N GLY A 90 4.25 -5.21 1.84
CA GLY A 90 4.49 -6.62 1.51
C GLY A 90 3.87 -7.55 2.53
N SER A 91 3.96 -7.24 3.83
CA SER A 91 3.32 -8.05 4.88
C SER A 91 1.79 -8.07 4.75
N ILE A 92 1.18 -6.94 4.38
CA ILE A 92 -0.26 -6.83 4.14
C ILE A 92 -0.65 -7.57 2.87
N TYR A 93 0.13 -7.42 1.79
CA TYR A 93 -0.12 -8.10 0.53
C TYR A 93 -0.16 -9.63 0.70
N MET A 94 0.78 -10.17 1.48
CA MET A 94 0.81 -11.59 1.81
C MET A 94 -0.39 -12.04 2.63
N GLU A 95 -0.79 -11.28 3.65
CA GLU A 95 -1.93 -11.62 4.51
C GLU A 95 -3.29 -11.49 3.80
N LEU A 96 -3.35 -10.67 2.75
CA LEU A 96 -4.55 -10.56 1.93
C LEU A 96 -4.70 -11.73 0.95
N GLU A 97 -3.71 -12.64 0.86
CA GLU A 97 -3.69 -13.78 -0.06
C GLU A 97 -4.00 -13.37 -1.51
N ILE A 98 -3.63 -12.14 -1.87
CA ILE A 98 -3.92 -11.58 -3.20
C ILE A 98 -3.04 -12.24 -4.29
N GLY A 99 -1.97 -12.90 -3.86
CA GLY A 99 -1.26 -13.88 -4.67
C GLY A 99 -2.17 -15.04 -4.98
N ASN A 100 -2.92 -14.93 -6.08
CA ASN A 100 -3.59 -16.05 -6.70
C ASN A 100 -2.53 -17.15 -6.93
N ASP A 101 -2.83 -18.40 -6.57
CA ASP A 101 -2.00 -19.60 -6.80
C ASP A 101 -1.49 -19.70 -8.26
N HIS A 102 -2.12 -18.97 -9.18
CA HIS A 102 -1.85 -18.92 -10.60
C HIS A 102 -0.68 -18.03 -11.07
N ILE A 103 -0.12 -17.14 -10.23
CA ILE A 103 0.98 -16.23 -10.67
C ILE A 103 2.37 -16.80 -10.32
N GLY A 104 2.44 -17.88 -9.53
CA GLY A 104 3.70 -18.59 -9.23
C GLY A 104 4.76 -17.74 -8.51
N GLN A 105 4.39 -16.55 -8.04
CA GLN A 105 5.29 -15.61 -7.39
C GLN A 105 5.06 -15.68 -5.87
N TYR A 106 5.78 -16.58 -5.21
CA TYR A 106 5.86 -16.61 -3.76
C TYR A 106 6.75 -15.44 -3.32
N PHE A 107 6.17 -14.44 -2.66
CA PHE A 107 6.95 -13.37 -2.06
C PHE A 107 7.75 -13.95 -0.89
N THR A 108 9.08 -13.79 -0.90
CA THR A 108 9.95 -14.26 0.19
C THR A 108 9.61 -13.48 1.46
N PRO A 109 9.12 -14.14 2.52
CA PRO A 109 8.87 -13.48 3.79
C PRO A 109 10.13 -12.77 4.30
N SER A 110 9.95 -11.61 4.94
CA SER A 110 11.05 -10.76 5.41
C SER A 110 12.01 -11.53 6.32
N GLU A 111 11.49 -12.47 7.10
CA GLU A 111 12.25 -13.35 7.99
C GLU A 111 13.23 -14.24 7.23
N VAL A 112 12.83 -14.76 6.06
CA VAL A 112 13.69 -15.59 5.20
C VAL A 112 14.75 -14.73 4.52
N SER A 113 14.37 -13.54 4.03
CA SER A 113 15.33 -12.57 3.48
C SER A 113 16.36 -12.13 4.53
N ASN A 114 15.93 -11.89 5.76
CA ASN A 114 16.81 -11.52 6.88
C ASN A 114 17.73 -12.69 7.29
N LEU A 115 17.21 -13.92 7.32
CA LEU A 115 18.02 -15.12 7.56
C LEU A 115 19.10 -15.26 6.47
N CYS A 116 18.72 -15.16 5.20
CA CYS A 116 19.66 -15.22 4.08
C CYS A 116 20.72 -14.12 4.18
N ALA A 117 20.33 -12.89 4.51
CA ALA A 117 21.27 -11.79 4.72
C ALA A 117 22.27 -12.13 5.84
N GLN A 118 21.80 -12.61 7.00
CA GLN A 118 22.67 -12.98 8.12
C GLN A 118 23.58 -14.18 7.84
N VAL A 119 23.16 -15.10 6.96
CA VAL A 119 23.98 -16.25 6.54
C VAL A 119 25.08 -15.80 5.57
N VAL A 120 24.78 -14.86 4.68
CA VAL A 120 25.74 -14.33 3.69
C VAL A 120 26.74 -13.34 4.30
N ASP A 121 26.33 -12.58 5.33
CA ASP A 121 27.17 -11.58 6.01
C ASP A 121 28.05 -12.16 7.15
N ARG A 122 28.17 -13.49 7.25
CA ARG A 122 29.15 -14.11 8.16
C ARG A 122 30.56 -14.11 7.52
N PRO A 123 31.58 -13.52 8.17
CA PRO A 123 32.97 -13.63 7.72
C PRO A 123 33.51 -15.06 7.82
#